data_AF-T0LBR5-F1
#
_entry.id   AF-T0LBR5-F1
#
_cell.length_a   1.000
_cell.length_b   1.000
_cell.length_c   1.000
_cell.angle_alpha   90.00
_cell.angle_beta   90.00
_cell.angle_gamma   90.00
#
_symmetry.space_group_name_H-M   'P 1'
#
loop_
_entity.id
_entity.type
_entity.pdbx_description
1 polymer ?
#
loop_
_entity_poly.entity_id
_entity_poly.type
_entity_poly.pdbx_seq_one_letter_code
_entity_poly.pdbx_strand_id
1 'polypeptide(L)'
;MSEKINIDFLFKNISKISPNTLSSLDVSEEFNALKLELNNKDLNKLKVIFTIEILIKIIKKKQDERILIDILLYILQKYNSCTFIIFRLRIIKNILSLNCYVPCFLILFNIFEQIDSFKEYSEGSMNYDSLNVKDQIDSLFVLQELRSLFLSNLNKISDCYGFVEVSNILLKEFKKHNKEIYSEFIEGICDKVNKHRNYIKECRNKNKKAEKMILI
;
A
#
# COMPACT_ATOMS: atom_id res chain seq x y z
N MET A 1 28.89 -23.54 -7.10
CA MET A 1 28.86 -22.22 -7.77
C MET A 1 27.41 -21.89 -8.03
N SER A 2 26.79 -21.03 -7.21
CA SER A 2 25.46 -20.51 -7.49
C SER A 2 25.59 -19.47 -8.59
N GLU A 3 24.93 -19.66 -9.73
CA GLU A 3 24.83 -18.63 -10.75
C GLU A 3 24.27 -17.35 -10.10
N LYS A 4 24.99 -16.24 -10.26
CA LYS A 4 24.56 -14.92 -9.76
C LYS A 4 23.32 -14.50 -10.56
N ILE A 5 22.16 -14.65 -9.93
CA ILE A 5 20.88 -14.24 -10.49
C ILE A 5 20.61 -12.81 -10.02
N ASN A 6 20.76 -11.82 -10.91
CA ASN A 6 20.41 -10.42 -10.64
C ASN A 6 18.93 -10.14 -11.01
N ILE A 7 18.33 -9.06 -10.49
CA ILE A 7 16.98 -8.57 -10.79
C ILE A 7 16.69 -8.50 -12.29
N ASP A 8 17.65 -8.06 -13.12
CA ASP A 8 17.47 -7.98 -14.58
C ASP A 8 17.31 -9.37 -15.23
N PHE A 9 17.98 -10.38 -14.68
CA PHE A 9 17.85 -11.77 -15.11
C PHE A 9 16.55 -12.39 -14.60
N LEU A 10 16.20 -12.13 -13.32
CA LEU A 10 14.94 -12.56 -12.73
C LEU A 10 13.77 -12.02 -13.53
N PHE A 11 13.80 -10.75 -13.92
CA PHE A 11 12.75 -10.11 -14.70
C PHE A 11 12.47 -10.84 -16.02
N LYS A 12 13.52 -11.16 -16.78
CA LYS A 12 13.37 -11.82 -18.10
C LYS A 12 12.86 -13.26 -17.99
N ASN A 13 13.04 -13.90 -16.85
CA ASN A 13 12.83 -15.35 -16.70
C ASN A 13 11.82 -15.72 -15.60
N ILE A 14 11.17 -14.76 -14.92
CA ILE A 14 10.35 -15.03 -13.73
C ILE A 14 9.20 -16.01 -13.97
N SER A 15 8.64 -16.04 -15.18
CA SER A 15 7.57 -16.96 -15.58
C SER A 15 8.05 -18.38 -15.89
N LYS A 16 9.36 -18.58 -16.04
CA LYS A 16 10.01 -19.85 -16.41
C LYS A 16 10.74 -20.50 -15.24
N ILE A 17 10.93 -19.79 -14.12
CA ILE A 17 11.65 -20.29 -12.94
C ILE A 17 10.67 -21.06 -12.05
N SER A 18 11.04 -22.28 -11.66
CA SER A 18 10.19 -23.10 -10.79
C SER A 18 10.05 -22.46 -9.40
N PRO A 19 8.89 -22.61 -8.72
CA PRO A 19 8.67 -22.06 -7.37
C PRO A 19 9.69 -22.54 -6.33
N ASN A 20 10.20 -23.77 -6.50
CA ASN A 20 11.21 -24.38 -5.62
C ASN A 20 12.59 -23.74 -5.77
N THR A 21 12.90 -23.19 -6.95
CA THR A 21 14.15 -22.46 -7.19
C THR A 21 14.10 -21.05 -6.58
N LEU A 22 12.92 -20.42 -6.59
CA LEU A 22 12.71 -19.09 -6.00
C LEU A 22 12.84 -19.11 -4.47
N SER A 23 12.40 -20.18 -3.80
CA SER A 23 12.47 -20.29 -2.33
C SER A 23 13.90 -20.45 -1.79
N SER A 24 14.84 -20.93 -2.62
CA SER A 24 16.27 -21.04 -2.28
C SER A 24 17.10 -19.81 -2.61
N LEU A 25 16.54 -18.81 -3.33
CA LEU A 25 17.29 -17.63 -3.75
C LEU A 25 17.75 -16.82 -2.54
N ASP A 26 18.99 -16.32 -2.59
CA ASP A 26 19.49 -15.32 -1.66
C ASP A 26 19.24 -13.94 -2.30
N VAL A 27 18.49 -13.08 -1.60
CA VAL A 27 18.08 -11.74 -2.07
C VAL A 27 18.78 -10.61 -1.27
N SER A 28 19.80 -10.95 -0.50
CA SER A 28 20.49 -10.01 0.39
C SER A 28 21.20 -8.90 -0.36
N GLU A 29 21.80 -9.20 -1.52
CA GLU A 29 22.46 -8.20 -2.37
C GLU A 29 21.43 -7.18 -2.91
N GLU A 30 20.25 -7.64 -3.31
CA GLU A 30 19.16 -6.82 -3.82
C GLU A 30 18.60 -5.88 -2.74
N PHE A 31 18.44 -6.37 -1.50
CA PHE A 31 18.04 -5.51 -0.39
C PHE A 31 19.08 -4.43 -0.11
N ASN A 32 20.37 -4.75 -0.18
CA ASN A 32 21.44 -3.78 0.00
C ASN A 32 21.45 -2.75 -1.15
N ALA A 33 21.31 -3.21 -2.40
CA ALA A 33 21.20 -2.33 -3.56
C ALA A 33 20.01 -1.37 -3.45
N LEU A 34 18.84 -1.88 -3.05
CA LEU A 34 17.65 -1.06 -2.84
C LEU A 34 17.87 -0.01 -1.74
N LYS A 35 18.47 -0.39 -0.60
CA LYS A 35 18.80 0.55 0.49
C LYS A 35 19.77 1.64 0.06
N LEU A 36 20.77 1.30 -0.76
CA LEU A 36 21.71 2.27 -1.32
C LEU A 36 21.00 3.23 -2.29
N GLU A 37 20.18 2.71 -3.20
CA GLU A 37 19.40 3.51 -4.16
C GLU A 37 18.50 4.52 -3.43
N LEU A 38 17.83 4.10 -2.35
CA LEU A 38 16.97 4.97 -1.54
C LEU A 38 17.71 6.14 -0.89
N ASN A 39 19.03 6.07 -0.73
CA ASN A 39 19.86 7.14 -0.19
C ASN A 39 20.46 8.05 -1.25
N ASN A 40 20.23 7.76 -2.53
CA ASN A 40 20.66 8.61 -3.62
C ASN A 40 19.82 9.90 -3.69
N LYS A 41 20.46 11.03 -4.01
CA LYS A 41 19.77 12.32 -4.20
C LYS A 41 18.86 12.29 -5.43
N ASP A 42 19.31 11.63 -6.50
CA ASP A 42 18.58 11.51 -7.76
C ASP A 42 17.83 10.17 -7.84
N LEU A 43 16.90 9.97 -6.89
CA LEU A 43 16.14 8.72 -6.80
C LEU A 43 15.22 8.52 -8.01
N ASN A 44 15.45 7.44 -8.76
CA ASN A 44 14.48 6.96 -9.73
C ASN A 44 13.34 6.16 -9.04
N LYS A 45 12.26 6.87 -8.68
CA LYS A 45 11.08 6.31 -7.99
C LYS A 45 10.44 5.13 -8.73
N LEU A 46 10.43 5.17 -10.07
CA LEU A 46 9.89 4.08 -10.89
C LEU A 46 10.71 2.81 -10.76
N LYS A 47 12.04 2.94 -10.85
CA LYS A 47 12.96 1.83 -10.65
C LYS A 47 12.80 1.21 -9.25
N VAL A 48 12.60 2.03 -8.23
CA VAL A 48 12.31 1.56 -6.87
C VAL A 48 11.00 0.77 -6.79
N ILE A 49 9.88 1.32 -7.29
CA ILE A 49 8.59 0.62 -7.30
C ILE A 49 8.72 -0.72 -8.00
N PHE A 50 9.36 -0.73 -9.16
CA PHE A 50 9.53 -1.92 -9.98
C PHE A 50 10.39 -2.99 -9.29
N THR A 51 11.49 -2.57 -8.65
CA THR A 51 12.35 -3.45 -7.86
C THR A 51 11.55 -4.10 -6.73
N ILE A 52 10.73 -3.33 -6.02
CA ILE A 52 9.86 -3.84 -4.94
C ILE A 52 8.87 -4.87 -5.48
N GLU A 53 8.20 -4.58 -6.61
CA GLU A 53 7.24 -5.51 -7.21
C GLU A 53 7.88 -6.85 -7.60
N ILE A 54 9.12 -6.83 -8.07
CA ILE A 54 9.89 -8.05 -8.35
C ILE A 54 10.23 -8.78 -7.05
N LEU A 55 10.74 -8.07 -6.05
CA LEU A 55 11.08 -8.64 -4.74
C LEU A 55 9.88 -9.36 -4.11
N ILE A 56 8.69 -8.74 -4.15
CA ILE A 56 7.44 -9.35 -3.64
C ILE A 56 7.13 -10.68 -4.33
N LYS A 57 7.38 -10.80 -5.64
CA LYS A 57 7.10 -12.03 -6.40
C LYS A 57 8.07 -13.16 -6.06
N ILE A 58 9.35 -12.83 -5.87
CA ILE A 58 10.41 -13.82 -5.65
C ILE A 58 10.55 -14.23 -4.18
N ILE A 59 10.31 -13.34 -3.23
CA ILE A 59 10.44 -13.62 -1.80
C ILE A 59 9.43 -14.69 -1.38
N LYS A 60 9.95 -15.76 -0.76
CA LYS A 60 9.14 -16.83 -0.13
C LYS A 60 9.45 -17.01 1.36
N LYS A 61 10.63 -16.57 1.82
CA LYS A 61 11.04 -16.71 3.22
C LYS A 61 10.42 -15.57 4.05
N LYS A 62 9.86 -15.91 5.22
CA LYS A 62 9.25 -14.93 6.14
C LYS A 62 10.25 -13.90 6.65
N GLN A 63 11.53 -14.27 6.78
CA GLN A 63 12.59 -13.35 7.22
C GLN A 63 12.84 -12.26 6.17
N ASP A 64 12.94 -12.64 4.89
CA ASP A 64 13.09 -11.70 3.78
C ASP A 64 11.86 -10.81 3.61
N GLU A 65 10.66 -11.36 3.81
CA GLU A 65 9.41 -10.57 3.80
C GLU A 65 9.43 -9.50 4.90
N ARG A 66 9.92 -9.82 6.11
CA ARG A 66 10.10 -8.84 7.19
C ARG A 66 11.11 -7.75 6.82
N ILE A 67 12.26 -8.13 6.27
CA ILE A 67 13.27 -7.15 5.82
C ILE A 67 12.68 -6.22 4.76
N LEU A 68 11.90 -6.76 3.82
CA LEU A 68 11.22 -5.95 2.82
C LEU A 68 10.22 -4.98 3.48
N ILE A 69 9.40 -5.44 4.43
CA ILE A 69 8.46 -4.56 5.16
C ILE A 69 9.21 -3.40 5.82
N ASP A 70 10.33 -3.66 6.50
CA ASP A 70 11.13 -2.62 7.15
C ASP A 70 11.63 -1.58 6.13
N ILE A 71 12.05 -2.02 4.95
CA ILE A 71 12.44 -1.13 3.84
C ILE A 71 11.23 -0.32 3.37
N LEU A 72 10.07 -0.93 3.15
CA LEU A 72 8.87 -0.24 2.67
C LEU A 72 8.37 0.80 3.68
N LEU A 73 8.41 0.48 4.97
CA LEU A 73 8.08 1.43 6.05
C LEU A 73 9.08 2.59 6.10
N TYR A 74 10.39 2.31 5.94
CA TYR A 74 11.42 3.34 5.83
C TYR A 74 11.15 4.30 4.66
N ILE A 75 10.75 3.78 3.49
CA ILE A 75 10.37 4.62 2.34
C ILE A 75 9.20 5.54 2.72
N LEU A 76 8.15 5.01 3.36
CA LEU A 76 6.97 5.79 3.74
C LEU A 76 7.29 6.89 4.76
N GLN A 77 8.25 6.65 5.66
CA GLN A 77 8.73 7.64 6.62
C GLN A 77 9.60 8.71 5.96
N LYS A 78 10.56 8.30 5.13
CA LYS A 78 11.50 9.21 4.45
C LYS A 78 10.80 10.16 3.48
N TYR A 79 9.83 9.66 2.73
CA TYR A 79 9.13 10.41 1.69
C TYR A 79 7.73 10.87 2.15
N ASN A 80 7.59 11.42 3.37
CA ASN A 80 6.30 11.79 3.98
C ASN A 80 5.71 13.15 3.51
N SER A 81 6.26 13.79 2.48
CA SER A 81 5.74 15.06 1.95
C SER A 81 4.60 14.85 0.94
N CYS A 82 3.73 15.87 0.78
CA CYS A 82 2.64 15.91 -0.20
C CYS A 82 3.12 15.66 -1.64
N THR A 83 4.34 16.12 -1.96
CA THR A 83 5.00 15.94 -3.26
C THR A 83 5.25 14.47 -3.64
N PHE A 84 5.22 13.55 -2.66
CA PHE A 84 5.45 12.12 -2.88
C PHE A 84 4.18 11.27 -2.68
N ILE A 85 2.98 11.86 -2.61
CA ILE A 85 1.72 11.13 -2.35
C ILE A 85 1.55 9.93 -3.27
N ILE A 86 1.70 10.10 -4.59
CA ILE A 86 1.54 9.00 -5.56
C ILE A 86 2.56 7.88 -5.31
N PHE A 87 3.80 8.26 -5.04
CA PHE A 87 4.86 7.29 -4.73
C PHE A 87 4.50 6.49 -3.46
N ARG A 88 4.06 7.17 -2.39
CA ARG A 88 3.63 6.52 -1.14
C ARG A 88 2.44 5.60 -1.35
N LEU A 89 1.43 6.00 -2.13
CA LEU A 89 0.27 5.16 -2.44
C LEU A 89 0.70 3.87 -3.14
N ARG A 90 1.65 3.93 -4.07
CA ARG A 90 2.21 2.74 -4.73
C ARG A 90 2.98 1.84 -3.76
N ILE A 91 3.74 2.42 -2.83
CA ILE A 91 4.41 1.66 -1.78
C ILE A 91 3.39 0.97 -0.85
N ILE A 92 2.32 1.65 -0.45
CA ILE A 92 1.25 1.05 0.36
C ILE A 92 0.56 -0.09 -0.40
N LYS A 93 0.28 0.09 -1.70
CA LYS A 93 -0.27 -0.98 -2.54
C LYS A 93 0.62 -2.23 -2.52
N ASN A 94 1.94 -2.05 -2.59
CA ASN A 94 2.91 -3.13 -2.47
C ASN A 94 2.92 -3.78 -1.07
N ILE A 95 2.80 -3.00 0.01
CA ILE A 95 2.62 -3.57 1.36
C ILE A 95 1.34 -4.41 1.44
N LEU A 96 0.25 -3.94 0.82
CA LEU A 96 -1.03 -4.64 0.81
C LEU A 96 -1.02 -5.89 -0.10
N SER A 97 -0.06 -6.07 -1.00
CA SER A 97 0.06 -7.31 -1.80
C SER A 97 0.89 -8.41 -1.10
N LEU A 98 1.59 -8.08 -0.02
CA LEU A 98 2.31 -9.06 0.81
C LEU A 98 1.37 -10.09 1.46
N ASN A 99 1.91 -11.25 1.84
CA ASN A 99 1.12 -12.32 2.47
C ASN A 99 0.81 -11.97 3.93
N CYS A 100 1.71 -11.26 4.60
CA CYS A 100 1.45 -10.76 5.95
C CYS A 100 0.49 -9.56 5.95
N TYR A 101 -0.22 -9.41 7.07
CA TYR A 101 -0.98 -8.20 7.35
C TYR A 101 -0.06 -7.13 7.95
N VAL A 102 -0.05 -5.95 7.34
CA VAL A 102 0.63 -4.75 7.85
C VAL A 102 -0.41 -3.62 7.93
N PRO A 103 -0.69 -3.09 9.13
CA PRO A 103 -1.73 -2.08 9.30
C PRO A 103 -1.28 -0.72 8.77
N CYS A 104 -1.70 -0.37 7.55
CA CYS A 104 -1.36 0.92 6.92
C CYS A 104 -2.34 2.07 7.22
N PHE A 105 -3.33 1.91 8.11
CA PHE A 105 -4.42 2.88 8.28
C PHE A 105 -3.95 4.27 8.69
N LEU A 106 -3.02 4.36 9.65
CA LEU A 106 -2.48 5.64 10.09
C LEU A 106 -1.78 6.39 8.94
N ILE A 107 -1.03 5.66 8.11
CA ILE A 107 -0.33 6.25 6.96
C ILE A 107 -1.35 6.74 5.91
N LEU A 108 -2.41 5.97 5.68
CA LEU A 108 -3.50 6.36 4.76
C LEU A 108 -4.25 7.60 5.26
N PHE A 109 -4.53 7.71 6.56
CA PHE A 109 -5.13 8.93 7.14
C PHE A 109 -4.19 10.13 7.02
N ASN A 110 -2.89 9.97 7.27
CA ASN A 110 -1.92 11.05 7.08
C ASN A 110 -1.86 11.52 5.62
N ILE A 111 -1.96 10.61 4.64
CA ILE A 111 -2.05 10.99 3.22
C ILE A 111 -3.36 11.74 2.95
N PHE A 112 -4.48 11.27 3.51
CA PHE A 112 -5.78 11.92 3.35
C PHE A 112 -5.76 13.38 3.84
N GLU A 113 -5.17 13.64 5.01
CA GLU A 113 -5.03 15.02 5.54
C GLU A 113 -4.16 15.92 4.64
N GLN A 114 -3.17 15.35 3.96
CA GLN A 114 -2.29 16.09 3.04
C GLN A 114 -2.98 16.49 1.73
N ILE A 115 -4.11 15.87 1.36
CA ILE A 115 -4.85 16.24 0.14
C ILE A 115 -5.37 17.68 0.20
N ASP A 116 -5.74 18.17 1.38
CA ASP A 116 -6.20 19.54 1.53
C ASP A 116 -5.09 20.56 1.32
N SER A 117 -3.87 20.25 1.76
CA SER A 117 -2.69 21.08 1.49
C SER A 117 -2.34 21.13 0.01
N PHE A 118 -2.81 20.18 -0.79
CA PHE A 118 -2.52 20.11 -2.23
C PHE A 118 -3.13 21.29 -3.01
N LYS A 119 -4.23 21.87 -2.50
CA LYS A 119 -4.90 23.03 -3.12
C LYS A 119 -4.11 24.34 -2.97
N GLU A 120 -3.17 24.41 -2.02
CA GLU A 120 -2.37 25.62 -1.75
C GLU A 120 -1.01 25.61 -2.49
N TYR A 121 -0.50 24.44 -2.91
CA TYR A 121 0.79 24.31 -3.60
C TYR A 121 0.72 24.51 -5.13
N SER A 122 -0.45 24.84 -5.68
CA SER A 122 -0.69 25.00 -7.13
C SER A 122 -0.07 26.24 -7.77
N GLU A 123 0.68 27.07 -7.03
CA GLU A 123 1.43 28.22 -7.58
C GLU A 123 2.90 27.92 -7.89
N GLY A 124 3.40 26.70 -7.60
CA GLY A 124 4.79 26.31 -7.87
C GLY A 124 4.93 25.42 -9.11
N SER A 125 5.73 25.86 -10.08
CA SER A 125 6.09 25.05 -11.25
C SER A 125 6.92 23.82 -10.85
N MET A 126 6.31 22.64 -10.81
CA MET A 126 7.04 21.37 -10.71
C MET A 126 7.28 20.79 -12.11
N ASN A 127 8.56 20.58 -12.43
CA ASN A 127 9.00 20.21 -13.76
C ASN A 127 8.86 18.70 -14.03
N TYR A 128 8.68 18.44 -15.32
CA TYR A 128 8.16 17.23 -15.96
C TYR A 128 9.17 16.05 -16.04
N ASP A 129 10.04 15.84 -15.04
CA ASP A 129 11.01 14.72 -15.05
C ASP A 129 10.76 13.69 -13.93
N SER A 130 9.66 13.83 -13.19
CA SER A 130 9.16 12.82 -12.27
C SER A 130 7.71 12.45 -12.58
N LEU A 131 7.52 11.49 -13.50
CA LEU A 131 6.22 10.90 -13.87
C LEU A 131 5.21 11.91 -14.45
N ASN A 132 5.34 12.13 -15.75
CA ASN A 132 4.56 13.07 -16.55
C ASN A 132 3.08 12.71 -16.71
N VAL A 133 2.27 13.21 -15.79
CA VAL A 133 0.89 13.64 -16.06
C VAL A 133 0.91 15.17 -15.97
N LYS A 134 0.57 15.82 -17.09
CA LYS A 134 0.36 17.26 -17.16
C LYS A 134 -1.02 17.52 -16.55
N ASP A 135 -1.11 18.64 -15.84
CA ASP A 135 -2.24 19.14 -15.07
C ASP A 135 -2.46 18.40 -13.74
N GLN A 136 -2.45 19.21 -12.67
CA GLN A 136 -2.89 18.94 -11.29
C GLN A 136 -3.15 17.47 -10.98
N ILE A 137 -2.34 16.85 -10.11
CA ILE A 137 -2.70 15.52 -9.57
C ILE A 137 -4.13 15.64 -9.06
N ASP A 138 -5.06 15.01 -9.78
CA ASP A 138 -6.47 15.18 -9.51
C ASP A 138 -6.73 14.65 -8.10
N SER A 139 -7.14 15.55 -7.21
CA SER A 139 -7.50 15.18 -5.85
C SER A 139 -8.50 14.01 -5.84
N LEU A 140 -9.36 13.92 -6.86
CA LEU A 140 -10.28 12.79 -7.05
C LEU A 140 -9.56 11.48 -7.33
N PHE A 141 -8.49 11.48 -8.14
CA PHE A 141 -7.67 10.29 -8.38
C PHE A 141 -7.03 9.80 -7.09
N VAL A 142 -6.43 10.71 -6.31
CA VAL A 142 -5.77 10.37 -5.03
C VAL A 142 -6.79 9.82 -4.05
N LEU A 143 -7.96 10.45 -3.94
CA LEU A 143 -9.06 9.98 -3.11
C LEU A 143 -9.51 8.58 -3.55
N GLN A 144 -9.75 8.35 -4.83
CA GLN A 144 -10.17 7.04 -5.33
C GLN A 144 -9.16 5.93 -5.01
N GLU A 145 -7.86 6.19 -5.19
CA GLU A 145 -6.80 5.26 -4.79
C GLU A 145 -6.80 5.04 -3.27
N LEU A 146 -6.94 6.09 -2.45
CA LEU A 146 -7.06 5.95 -0.99
C LEU A 146 -8.24 5.06 -0.59
N ARG A 147 -9.42 5.24 -1.19
CA ARG A 147 -10.59 4.39 -0.92
C ARG A 147 -10.28 2.94 -1.22
N SER A 148 -9.69 2.66 -2.37
CA SER A 148 -9.29 1.30 -2.75
C SER A 148 -8.32 0.70 -1.73
N LEU A 149 -7.32 1.46 -1.29
CA LEU A 149 -6.33 1.00 -0.31
C LEU A 149 -6.92 0.82 1.09
N PHE A 150 -7.78 1.71 1.56
CA PHE A 150 -8.49 1.57 2.84
C PHE A 150 -9.33 0.29 2.86
N LEU A 151 -10.12 0.07 1.82
CA LEU A 151 -10.97 -1.12 1.72
C LEU A 151 -10.12 -2.40 1.56
N SER A 152 -9.03 -2.36 0.79
CA SER A 152 -8.10 -3.50 0.65
C SER A 152 -7.44 -3.87 1.98
N ASN A 153 -7.02 -2.87 2.75
CA ASN A 153 -6.41 -3.05 4.07
C ASN A 153 -7.41 -3.64 5.08
N LEU A 154 -8.67 -3.17 5.05
CA LEU A 154 -9.77 -3.75 5.82
C LEU A 154 -10.09 -5.18 5.41
N ASN A 155 -10.11 -5.46 4.10
CA ASN A 155 -10.43 -6.79 3.59
C ASN A 155 -9.44 -7.86 4.07
N LYS A 156 -8.16 -7.51 4.26
CA LYS A 156 -7.14 -8.43 4.81
C LYS A 156 -7.49 -8.98 6.19
N ILE A 157 -8.27 -8.26 6.98
CA ILE A 157 -8.66 -8.63 8.35
C ILE A 157 -10.17 -8.87 8.48
N SER A 158 -10.90 -8.90 7.37
CA SER A 158 -12.36 -8.91 7.37
C SER A 158 -12.98 -10.16 7.98
N ASP A 159 -12.35 -11.30 7.77
CA ASP A 159 -12.75 -12.60 8.35
C ASP A 159 -12.21 -12.83 9.77
N CYS A 160 -11.48 -11.87 10.36
CA CYS A 160 -10.86 -12.02 11.67
C CYS A 160 -11.82 -11.71 12.84
N TYR A 161 -11.58 -12.35 13.99
CA TYR A 161 -12.33 -12.11 15.23
C TYR A 161 -12.23 -10.65 15.73
N GLY A 162 -11.16 -9.93 15.42
CA GLY A 162 -11.00 -8.52 15.80
C GLY A 162 -11.65 -7.51 14.83
N PHE A 163 -12.29 -7.96 13.75
CA PHE A 163 -12.76 -7.04 12.70
C PHE A 163 -13.79 -6.03 13.20
N VAL A 164 -14.73 -6.45 14.04
CA VAL A 164 -15.83 -5.60 14.51
C VAL A 164 -15.30 -4.43 15.34
N GLU A 165 -14.31 -4.72 16.17
CA GLU A 165 -13.61 -3.78 17.04
C GLU A 165 -12.78 -2.80 16.23
N VAL A 166 -11.95 -3.31 15.29
CA VAL A 166 -11.14 -2.47 14.40
C VAL A 166 -12.02 -1.58 13.53
N SER A 167 -13.12 -2.12 13.00
CA SER A 167 -14.09 -1.36 12.20
C SER A 167 -14.74 -0.24 13.00
N ASN A 168 -15.08 -0.45 14.27
CA ASN A 168 -15.61 0.61 15.13
C ASN A 168 -14.61 1.77 15.29
N ILE A 169 -13.33 1.45 15.49
CA ILE A 169 -12.27 2.46 15.63
C ILE A 169 -12.14 3.24 14.32
N LEU A 170 -12.02 2.53 13.19
CA LEU A 170 -11.88 3.17 11.88
C LEU A 170 -13.07 4.06 11.52
N LEU A 171 -14.29 3.62 11.79
CA LEU A 171 -15.50 4.44 11.58
C LEU A 171 -15.50 5.71 12.42
N LYS A 172 -14.97 5.67 13.64
CA LYS A 172 -14.82 6.87 14.48
C LYS A 172 -13.76 7.82 13.90
N GLU A 173 -12.63 7.29 13.44
CA GLU A 173 -11.59 8.10 12.80
C GLU A 173 -12.09 8.74 11.50
N PHE A 174 -12.74 7.98 10.62
CA PHE A 174 -13.36 8.52 9.40
C PHE A 174 -14.31 9.70 9.67
N LYS A 175 -15.13 9.61 10.73
CA LYS A 175 -16.02 10.71 11.13
C LYS A 175 -15.28 11.98 11.55
N LYS A 176 -14.09 11.88 12.13
CA LYS A 176 -13.27 13.07 12.47
C LYS A 176 -12.75 13.78 11.23
N HIS A 177 -12.53 13.03 10.16
CA HIS A 177 -12.05 13.56 8.88
C HIS A 177 -13.18 13.95 7.92
N ASN A 178 -14.45 13.88 8.35
CA ASN A 178 -15.61 14.23 7.54
C ASN A 178 -15.69 15.75 7.30
N LYS A 179 -14.92 16.24 6.34
CA LYS A 179 -15.02 17.59 5.80
C LYS A 179 -16.07 17.61 4.68
N GLU A 180 -16.84 18.69 4.57
CA GLU A 180 -17.94 18.81 3.60
C GLU A 180 -17.55 18.48 2.15
N ILE A 181 -16.30 18.75 1.76
CA ILE A 181 -15.79 18.55 0.40
C ILE A 181 -15.62 17.04 0.06
N TYR A 182 -15.40 16.18 1.05
CA TYR A 182 -15.15 14.74 0.85
C TYR A 182 -16.13 13.86 1.64
N SER A 183 -17.28 14.40 2.03
CA SER A 183 -18.26 13.69 2.84
C SER A 183 -18.78 12.45 2.14
N GLU A 184 -19.19 12.56 0.87
CA GLU A 184 -19.66 11.44 0.05
C GLU A 184 -18.61 10.32 -0.06
N PHE A 185 -17.34 10.72 -0.15
CA PHE A 185 -16.21 9.78 -0.22
C PHE A 185 -16.06 8.98 1.07
N ILE A 186 -16.07 9.67 2.22
CA ILE A 186 -15.95 9.07 3.54
C ILE A 186 -17.18 8.21 3.86
N GLU A 187 -18.38 8.70 3.55
CA GLU A 187 -19.64 7.99 3.71
C GLU A 187 -19.63 6.68 2.91
N GLY A 188 -19.19 6.72 1.65
CA GLY A 188 -19.08 5.54 0.81
C GLY A 188 -18.11 4.47 1.33
N ILE A 189 -17.08 4.84 2.11
CA ILE A 189 -16.25 3.88 2.85
C ILE A 189 -17.00 3.39 4.08
N CYS A 190 -17.53 4.30 4.89
CA CYS A 190 -18.23 3.99 6.13
C CYS A 190 -19.39 3.02 5.93
N ASP A 191 -20.18 3.20 4.87
CA ASP A 191 -21.30 2.34 4.53
C ASP A 191 -20.85 0.92 4.21
N LYS A 192 -19.79 0.77 3.40
CA LYS A 192 -19.23 -0.53 3.07
C LYS A 192 -18.71 -1.25 4.33
N VAL A 193 -18.01 -0.51 5.21
CA VAL A 193 -17.51 -1.05 6.48
C VAL A 193 -18.64 -1.44 7.42
N ASN A 194 -19.66 -0.60 7.57
CA ASN A 194 -20.82 -0.87 8.42
C ASN A 194 -21.61 -2.09 7.96
N LYS A 195 -21.87 -2.20 6.65
CA LYS A 195 -22.55 -3.37 6.06
C LYS A 195 -21.79 -4.66 6.39
N HIS A 196 -20.48 -4.68 6.16
CA HIS A 196 -19.68 -5.89 6.41
C HIS A 196 -19.52 -6.20 7.90
N ARG A 197 -19.35 -5.18 8.74
CA ARG A 197 -19.32 -5.31 10.21
C ARG A 197 -20.60 -5.94 10.76
N ASN A 198 -21.76 -5.52 10.27
CA ASN A 198 -23.05 -6.08 10.69
C ASN A 198 -23.19 -7.54 10.23
N TYR A 199 -22.79 -7.84 8.99
CA TYR A 199 -22.73 -9.21 8.49
C TYR A 199 -21.87 -10.13 9.38
N ILE A 200 -20.67 -9.69 9.78
CA ILE A 200 -19.79 -10.49 10.66
C ILE A 200 -20.42 -10.69 12.04
N LYS A 201 -21.06 -9.67 12.61
CA LYS A 201 -21.78 -9.81 13.89
C LYS A 201 -22.89 -10.86 13.77
N GLU A 202 -23.65 -10.85 12.68
CA GLU A 202 -24.68 -11.86 12.45
C GLU A 202 -24.11 -13.27 12.30
N CYS A 203 -23.01 -13.42 11.55
CA CYS A 203 -22.31 -14.70 11.42
C CYS A 203 -21.85 -15.23 12.78
N ARG A 204 -21.24 -14.36 13.62
CA ARG A 204 -20.83 -14.72 14.98
C ARG A 204 -22.03 -15.17 15.83
N ASN A 205 -23.13 -14.41 15.82
CA ASN A 205 -24.34 -14.76 16.56
C ASN A 205 -24.95 -16.09 16.11
N LYS A 206 -24.76 -16.46 14.84
CA LYS A 206 -25.25 -17.71 14.24
C LYS A 206 -24.20 -18.84 14.24
N ASN A 207 -23.04 -18.65 14.88
CA ASN A 207 -21.88 -19.57 14.83
C ASN A 207 -21.47 -19.99 13.41
N LYS A 208 -21.60 -19.09 12.44
CA LYS A 208 -21.19 -19.29 11.05
C LYS A 208 -19.85 -18.63 10.76
N LYS A 209 -19.09 -19.22 9.84
CA LYS A 209 -17.87 -18.61 9.31
C LYS A 209 -18.25 -17.37 8.49
N ALA A 210 -17.56 -16.26 8.74
CA ALA A 210 -17.71 -15.06 7.92
C ALA A 210 -16.81 -15.16 6.68
N GLU A 211 -17.31 -14.67 5.57
CA GLU A 211 -16.52 -14.50 4.34
C GLU A 211 -15.84 -13.14 4.33
N LYS A 212 -14.85 -13.01 3.45
CA LYS A 212 -14.13 -11.75 3.24
C LYS A 212 -15.02 -10.67 2.63
N MET A 213 -14.64 -9.43 2.87
CA MET A 213 -15.32 -8.28 2.30
C MET A 213 -15.19 -8.25 0.77
N ILE A 214 -16.31 -8.06 0.08
CA ILE A 214 -16.32 -7.89 -1.37
C ILE A 214 -15.88 -6.46 -1.71
N LEU A 215 -14.83 -6.34 -2.52
CA LEU A 215 -14.26 -5.09 -3.01
C LEU A 215 -14.75 -4.85 -4.45
N ILE A 216 -16.01 -4.42 -4.63
CA ILE A 216 -16.51 -3.90 -5.92
C ILE A 216 -16.41 -2.38 -5.93
#